data_AF-A0AAJ6NVA7-F1
#
_entry.id   AF-A0AAJ6NVA7-F1
#
_cell.length_a   1.000
_cell.length_b   1.000
_cell.length_c   1.000
_cell.angle_alpha   90.00
_cell.angle_beta   90.00
_cell.angle_gamma   90.00
#
_symmetry.space_group_name_H-M   'P 1'
#
loop_
_entity.id
_entity.type
_entity.pdbx_description
1 polymer ?
#
loop_
_entity_poly.entity_id
_entity_poly.type
_entity_poly.pdbx_seq_one_letter_code
_entity_poly.pdbx_strand_id
1 'polypeptide(L)' 'MAGRKKLNRESLHARVAPKTTEKLKQVALNLGYTYNNEGSTGQLLDAIASGEIILVVTKTPAKSG' A
#
# COMPACT_ATOMS: atom_id res chain seq x y z
N MET A 1 -24.34 24.62 0.81
CA MET A 1 -23.71 23.51 1.58
C MET A 1 -23.24 22.47 0.59
N ALA A 2 -21.95 22.46 0.23
CA ALA A 2 -21.43 21.45 -0.69
C ALA A 2 -21.34 20.11 0.06
N GLY A 3 -22.24 19.19 -0.25
CA GLY A 3 -22.25 17.85 0.33
C GLY A 3 -20.91 17.17 0.08
N ARG A 4 -20.28 16.69 1.15
CA ARG A 4 -19.01 15.95 1.11
C ARG A 4 -19.22 14.73 0.20
N LYS A 5 -18.67 14.75 -1.03
CA LYS A 5 -18.74 13.61 -1.95
C LYS A 5 -18.13 12.41 -1.22
N LYS A 6 -18.96 11.43 -0.87
CA LYS A 6 -18.54 10.23 -0.15
C LYS A 6 -17.50 9.55 -1.02
N LEU A 7 -16.23 9.58 -0.60
CA LEU A 7 -15.17 8.87 -1.30
C LEU A 7 -15.54 7.39 -1.21
N ASN A 8 -15.90 6.78 -2.35
CA ASN A 8 -16.27 5.38 -2.40
C ASN A 8 -14.96 4.59 -2.30
N ARG A 9 -14.57 4.24 -1.07
CA ARG A 9 -13.35 3.48 -0.77
C ARG A 9 -13.75 2.06 -0.44
N GLU A 10 -13.14 1.11 -1.12
CA GLU A 10 -13.19 -0.28 -0.70
C GLU A 10 -12.22 -0.48 0.48
N SER A 11 -12.66 -1.19 1.52
CA SER A 11 -11.82 -1.52 2.67
C SER A 11 -11.35 -2.97 2.56
N LEU A 12 -10.06 -3.17 2.38
CA LEU A 12 -9.43 -4.49 2.38
C LEU A 12 -8.86 -4.81 3.77
N HIS A 13 -9.26 -5.94 4.35
CA HIS A 13 -8.66 -6.48 5.57
C HIS A 13 -7.76 -7.67 5.22
N ALA A 14 -6.44 -7.51 5.37
CA ALA A 14 -5.46 -8.55 5.12
C ALA A 14 -4.74 -8.96 6.41
N ARG A 15 -4.56 -10.27 6.62
CA ARG A 15 -3.69 -10.78 7.68
C ARG A 15 -2.24 -10.68 7.21
N VAL A 16 -1.45 -9.86 7.91
CA VAL A 16 -0.04 -9.62 7.59
C VAL A 16 0.82 -9.80 8.83
N ALA A 17 2.14 -9.94 8.63
CA ALA A 17 3.08 -10.01 9.74
C ALA A 17 3.04 -8.70 10.59
N PRO A 18 3.41 -8.78 11.88
CA PRO A 18 3.61 -7.58 12.68
C PRO A 18 4.59 -6.61 12.00
N LYS A 19 4.31 -5.31 12.08
CA LYS A 19 5.08 -4.23 11.44
C LYS A 19 5.00 -4.14 9.91
N THR A 20 4.28 -5.03 9.21
CA THR A 20 4.09 -4.89 7.76
C THR A 20 3.46 -3.55 7.40
N THR A 21 2.46 -3.10 8.17
CA THR A 21 1.80 -1.79 7.96
C THR A 21 2.80 -0.64 8.00
N GLU A 22 3.68 -0.62 9.00
CA GLU A 22 4.68 0.44 9.15
C GLU A 22 5.70 0.43 8.00
N LYS A 23 6.16 -0.76 7.60
CA LYS A 23 7.05 -0.90 6.44
C LYS A 23 6.39 -0.40 5.16
N LEU A 24 5.10 -0.70 4.94
CA LEU A 24 4.36 -0.21 3.78
C LEU A 24 4.22 1.32 3.79
N LYS A 25 3.98 1.93 4.95
CA LYS A 25 4.00 3.40 5.08
C LYS A 25 5.37 3.98 4.69
N GLN A 26 6.46 3.39 5.17
CA GLN A 26 7.81 3.86 4.82
C GLN A 26 8.09 3.73 3.32
N VAL A 27 7.69 2.61 2.70
CA VAL A 27 7.81 2.42 1.24
C VAL A 27 6.99 3.47 0.50
N ALA A 28 5.73 3.68 0.90
CA ALA A 28 4.86 4.68 0.29
C ALA A 28 5.47 6.09 0.37
N LEU A 29 5.97 6.47 1.56
CA LEU A 29 6.65 7.75 1.79
C LEU A 29 7.87 7.91 0.89
N ASN A 30 8.74 6.90 0.83
CA ASN A 30 9.97 6.93 0.03
C ASN A 30 9.70 7.01 -1.48
N LEU A 31 8.56 6.48 -1.93
CA LEU A 31 8.12 6.51 -3.32
C LEU A 31 7.27 7.76 -3.65
N GLY A 32 7.03 8.64 -2.68
CA GLY A 32 6.25 9.88 -2.88
C GLY A 32 4.73 9.72 -2.76
N TYR A 33 4.22 8.53 -2.51
CA TYR A 33 2.80 8.29 -2.21
C TYR A 33 2.51 8.73 -0.78
N THR A 34 2.12 10.00 -0.63
CA THR A 34 1.97 10.64 0.67
C THR A 34 0.55 11.18 0.90
N TYR A 35 0.13 11.13 2.16
CA TYR A 35 -1.11 11.73 2.63
C TYR A 35 -0.86 12.30 4.02
N ASN A 36 -1.10 13.61 4.22
CA ASN A 36 -0.84 14.31 5.48
C ASN A 36 0.60 14.12 6.03
N ASN A 37 1.61 14.20 5.17
CA ASN A 37 3.03 14.00 5.51
C ASN A 37 3.39 12.58 6.00
N GLU A 38 2.47 11.62 5.90
CA GLU A 38 2.74 10.21 6.11
C GLU A 38 2.68 9.44 4.79
N GLY A 39 3.34 8.29 4.72
CA GLY A 39 3.20 7.39 3.59
C GLY A 39 1.77 6.82 3.50
N SER A 40 1.16 6.97 2.34
CA SER A 40 -0.19 6.51 2.03
C SER A 40 -0.16 5.08 1.51
N THR A 41 -0.39 4.10 2.39
CA THR A 41 -0.45 2.69 2.00
C THR A 41 -1.52 2.44 0.92
N GLY A 42 -2.67 3.12 0.98
CA GLY A 42 -3.74 2.96 -0.01
C GLY A 42 -3.29 3.35 -1.41
N GLN A 43 -2.70 4.55 -1.56
CA GLN A 43 -2.19 5.01 -2.86
C GLN A 43 -1.06 4.13 -3.40
N LEU A 44 -0.18 3.63 -2.53
CA LEU A 44 0.85 2.68 -2.92
C LEU A 44 0.24 1.39 -3.49
N LEU A 45 -0.79 0.84 -2.82
CA LEU A 45 -1.45 -0.39 -3.27
C LEU A 45 -2.23 -0.17 -4.57
N ASP A 46 -2.87 0.98 -4.72
CA ASP A 46 -3.55 1.37 -5.96
C ASP A 46 -2.56 1.46 -7.13
N ALA A 47 -1.37 2.06 -6.91
CA ALA A 47 -0.32 2.18 -7.92
C ALA A 47 0.30 0.82 -8.31
N ILE A 48 0.40 -0.12 -7.36
CA ILE A 48 0.78 -1.50 -7.65
C ILE A 48 -0.30 -2.17 -8.51
N ALA A 49 -1.58 -2.02 -8.15
CA ALA A 49 -2.69 -2.63 -8.86
C ALA A 49 -2.92 -2.04 -10.25
N SER A 50 -2.63 -0.75 -10.45
CA SER A 50 -2.73 -0.07 -11.75
C SER A 50 -1.53 -0.36 -12.67
N GLY A 51 -0.47 -0.99 -12.16
CA GLY A 51 0.76 -1.26 -12.91
C GLY A 51 1.70 -0.07 -13.05
N GLU A 52 1.45 1.03 -12.32
CA GLU A 52 2.38 2.17 -12.22
C GLU A 52 3.68 1.78 -11.51
N ILE A 53 3.61 0.78 -10.61
CA ILE A 53 4.76 0.19 -9.92
C ILE A 53 5.00 -1.21 -10.45
N ILE A 54 6.21 -1.47 -10.92
CA ILE A 54 6.67 -2.80 -11.32
C ILE A 54 7.31 -3.50 -10.12
N LEU A 55 6.71 -4.61 -9.68
CA LEU A 55 7.27 -5.46 -8.63
C LEU A 55 8.26 -6.47 -9.24
N VAL A 56 9.50 -6.48 -8.75
CA VAL A 56 10.50 -7.48 -9.13
C VAL A 56 10.61 -8.53 -8.03
N VAL A 57 10.39 -9.80 -8.37
CA VAL A 57 10.53 -10.93 -7.44
C VAL A 57 12.00 -11.35 -7.36
N THR A 58 12.65 -11.09 -6.22
CA THR A 58 14.10 -11.32 -6.04
C THR A 58 14.45 -12.68 -5.42
N LYS A 59 13.60 -13.71 -5.62
CA LYS A 59 13.60 -15.06 -5.01
C LYS A 59 12.98 -15.15 -3.61
N THR A 60 12.14 -16.17 -3.42
CA THR A 60 11.74 -16.70 -2.11
C THR A 60 12.47 -18.04 -1.93
N PRO A 61 13.24 -18.28 -0.86
CA PRO A 61 13.62 -19.64 -0.51
C PRO A 61 12.35 -20.41 -0.22
N ALA A 62 12.14 -21.51 -0.96
CA ALA A 62 11.08 -22.46 -0.67
C ALA A 62 11.16 -22.83 0.83
N LYS A 63 10.06 -22.66 1.57
CA LYS A 63 9.89 -23.46 2.78
C LYS A 63 9.64 -24.88 2.30
N SER A 64 10.71 -25.67 2.23
CA SER A 64 10.63 -27.12 2.22
C SER A 64 9.78 -27.53 3.43
N GLY A 65 8.72 -28.29 3.18
CA GLY A 65 7.90 -28.91 4.22
C GLY A 65 8.64 -29.98 4.99
#